data_AF-A0AA97EHC2-F1
#
_entry.id   AF-A0AA97EHC2-F1
#
_cell.length_a   1.000
_cell.length_b   1.000
_cell.length_c   1.000
_cell.angle_alpha   90.00
_cell.angle_beta   90.00
_cell.angle_gamma   90.00
#
_symmetry.space_group_name_H-M   'P 1'
#
loop_
_entity.id
_entity.type
_entity.pdbx_description
1 polymer ?
#
loop_
_entity_poly.entity_id
_entity_poly.type
_entity_poly.pdbx_seq_one_letter_code
_entity_poly.pdbx_strand_id
1 'polypeptide(L)'
;MNSERVSHKTFDRMFTGAATVAVGLAIAAGFWVLGTPGRQRDIAADRQRLQDVAAIAQRLHDRYLAETNSFELPTTLDPNELRNDPLTNQPYEYERLGDRTFELCATFDTDSSTHRLRNTNFNPDAARWQHPQGRHCFEFEVTEYPDLAN
;
A
#
# COMPACT_ATOMS: atom_id res chain seq x y z
N MET A 1 -18.91 -25.12 58.51
CA MET A 1 -19.42 -24.31 57.39
C MET A 1 -18.32 -23.48 56.69
N ASN A 2 -17.17 -24.08 56.34
CA ASN A 2 -16.08 -23.39 55.61
C ASN A 2 -15.83 -23.94 54.20
N SER A 3 -16.48 -25.03 53.78
CA SER A 3 -16.17 -25.72 52.52
C SER A 3 -16.87 -25.14 51.28
N GLU A 4 -18.04 -24.53 51.43
CA GLU A 4 -18.81 -24.00 50.29
C GLU A 4 -18.24 -22.68 49.73
N ARG A 5 -17.67 -21.82 50.57
CA ARG A 5 -17.07 -20.54 50.11
C ARG A 5 -15.78 -20.73 49.31
N VAL A 6 -15.04 -21.80 49.56
CA VAL A 6 -13.77 -22.08 48.84
C VAL A 6 -14.09 -22.56 47.43
N SER A 7 -15.14 -23.38 47.26
CA SER A 7 -15.56 -23.91 45.96
C SER A 7 -15.95 -22.82 44.96
N HIS A 8 -16.75 -21.84 45.38
CA HIS A 8 -17.12 -20.69 44.54
C HIS A 8 -15.89 -19.89 44.08
N LYS A 9 -15.01 -19.49 45.01
CA LYS A 9 -13.82 -18.69 44.66
C LYS A 9 -12.87 -19.41 43.70
N THR A 10 -12.77 -20.73 43.78
CA THR A 10 -11.86 -21.51 42.92
C THR A 10 -12.47 -21.72 41.54
N PHE A 11 -13.78 -22.00 41.48
CA PHE A 11 -14.54 -22.07 40.24
C PHE A 11 -14.58 -20.73 39.50
N ASP A 12 -14.84 -19.63 40.21
CA ASP A 12 -14.86 -18.27 39.64
C ASP A 12 -13.50 -17.89 39.03
N ARG A 13 -12.39 -18.27 39.71
CA ARG A 13 -11.02 -18.05 39.20
C ARG A 13 -10.72 -18.92 37.98
N MET A 14 -11.14 -20.18 37.97
CA MET A 14 -10.98 -21.07 36.82
C MET A 14 -11.80 -20.58 35.62
N PHE A 15 -13.06 -20.18 35.84
CA PHE A 15 -13.93 -19.65 34.80
C PHE A 15 -13.37 -18.33 34.25
N THR A 16 -12.93 -17.41 35.10
CA THR A 16 -12.30 -16.15 34.68
C THR A 16 -11.05 -16.41 33.86
N GLY A 17 -10.16 -17.31 34.32
CA GLY A 17 -8.97 -17.68 33.57
C GLY A 17 -9.28 -18.30 32.21
N ALA A 18 -10.24 -19.23 32.16
CA ALA A 18 -10.68 -19.86 30.92
C ALA A 18 -11.31 -18.84 29.95
N ALA A 19 -12.15 -17.93 30.45
CA ALA A 19 -12.75 -16.87 29.65
C ALA A 19 -11.71 -15.90 29.10
N THR A 20 -10.73 -15.48 29.92
CA THR A 20 -9.62 -14.61 29.47
C THR A 20 -8.79 -15.28 28.38
N VAL A 21 -8.46 -16.57 28.54
CA VAL A 21 -7.73 -17.33 27.51
C VAL A 21 -8.55 -17.46 26.23
N ALA A 22 -9.84 -17.78 26.33
CA ALA A 22 -10.72 -17.91 25.17
C ALA A 22 -10.82 -16.59 24.39
N VAL A 23 -10.98 -15.45 25.08
CA VAL A 23 -10.99 -14.11 24.45
C VAL A 23 -9.63 -13.80 23.82
N GLY A 24 -8.52 -14.11 24.50
CA GLY A 24 -7.18 -13.94 23.95
C GLY A 24 -6.95 -14.73 22.67
N LEU A 25 -7.40 -15.99 22.63
CA LEU A 25 -7.33 -16.84 21.44
C LEU A 25 -8.20 -16.31 20.29
N ALA A 26 -9.41 -15.83 20.59
CA ALA A 26 -10.29 -15.24 19.59
C ALA A 26 -9.67 -13.98 18.95
N ILE A 27 -9.03 -13.11 19.75
CA ILE A 27 -8.33 -11.92 19.26
C ILE A 27 -7.12 -12.33 18.41
N ALA A 28 -6.31 -13.29 18.87
CA ALA A 28 -5.15 -13.78 18.12
C ALA A 28 -5.55 -14.41 16.78
N ALA A 29 -6.61 -15.22 16.76
CA ALA A 29 -7.19 -15.77 15.54
C ALA A 29 -7.70 -14.66 14.60
N GLY A 30 -8.35 -13.63 15.16
CA GLY A 30 -8.78 -12.45 14.41
C GLY A 30 -7.62 -11.76 13.70
N PHE A 31 -6.51 -11.50 14.39
CA PHE A 31 -5.32 -10.89 13.79
C PHE A 31 -4.60 -11.81 12.82
N TRP A 32 -4.60 -13.13 13.05
CA TRP A 32 -4.03 -14.10 12.11
C TRP A 32 -4.77 -14.10 10.77
N VAL A 33 -6.09 -13.93 10.79
CA VAL A 33 -6.93 -13.94 9.58
C VAL A 33 -6.96 -12.57 8.89
N LEU A 34 -7.07 -11.47 9.66
CA LEU A 34 -7.26 -10.12 9.12
C LEU A 34 -5.96 -9.31 8.95
N GLY A 35 -4.86 -9.78 9.53
CA GLY A 35 -3.60 -9.05 9.64
C GLY A 35 -3.56 -8.13 10.88
N THR A 36 -2.35 -7.75 11.29
CA THR A 36 -2.13 -6.86 12.44
C THR A 36 -2.40 -5.39 12.07
N PRO A 37 -2.67 -4.51 13.05
CA PRO A 37 -2.81 -3.07 12.79
C PRO A 37 -1.61 -2.46 12.07
N GLY A 38 -0.39 -2.95 12.34
CA GLY A 38 0.83 -2.54 11.63
C GLY A 38 0.75 -2.86 10.14
N ARG A 39 0.42 -4.11 9.80
CA ARG A 39 0.28 -4.54 8.40
C ARG A 39 -0.77 -3.73 7.64
N GLN A 40 -1.88 -3.37 8.28
CA GLN A 40 -2.91 -2.54 7.65
C GLN A 40 -2.43 -1.10 7.38
N ARG A 41 -1.57 -0.55 8.25
CA ARG A 41 -0.92 0.75 8.01
C ARG A 41 0.06 0.68 6.85
N ASP A 42 0.84 -0.38 6.74
CA ASP A 42 1.77 -0.60 5.63
C ASP A 42 1.03 -0.68 4.30
N ILE A 43 -0.08 -1.44 4.24
CA ILE A 43 -0.93 -1.53 3.04
C ILE A 43 -1.53 -0.16 2.68
N ALA A 44 -1.94 0.63 3.67
CA ALA A 44 -2.48 1.97 3.42
C ALA A 44 -1.39 2.92 2.89
N ALA A 45 -0.17 2.83 3.41
CA ALA A 45 0.98 3.58 2.92
C ALA A 45 1.32 3.20 1.48
N ASP A 46 1.35 1.91 1.15
CA ASP A 46 1.60 1.43 -0.21
C ASP A 46 0.53 1.90 -1.21
N ARG A 47 -0.75 1.92 -0.82
CA ARG A 47 -1.81 2.51 -1.65
C ARG A 47 -1.58 4.00 -1.90
N GLN A 48 -1.15 4.74 -0.89
CA GLN A 48 -0.84 6.16 -1.05
C GLN A 48 0.36 6.35 -1.99
N ARG A 49 1.39 5.50 -1.90
CA ARG A 49 2.53 5.51 -2.83
C ARG A 49 2.10 5.28 -4.28
N LEU A 50 1.21 4.33 -4.54
CA LEU A 50 0.64 4.11 -5.87
C LEU A 50 -0.13 5.33 -6.38
N GLN A 51 -0.94 5.96 -5.53
CA GLN A 51 -1.64 7.21 -5.85
C GLN A 51 -0.67 8.34 -6.21
N ASP A 52 0.46 8.40 -5.53
CA ASP A 52 1.47 9.43 -5.75
C ASP A 52 2.21 9.22 -7.06
N VAL A 53 2.68 7.99 -7.31
CA VAL A 53 3.31 7.59 -8.59
C VAL A 53 2.39 7.91 -9.76
N ALA A 54 1.12 7.52 -9.69
CA ALA A 54 0.18 7.83 -10.76
C ALA A 54 -0.07 9.33 -10.92
N ALA A 55 -0.22 10.08 -9.83
CA ALA A 55 -0.42 11.52 -9.90
C ALA A 55 0.76 12.23 -10.57
N ILE A 56 2.00 11.78 -10.35
CA ILE A 56 3.18 12.31 -11.04
C ILE A 56 3.11 11.98 -12.53
N ALA A 57 2.81 10.72 -12.88
CA ALA A 57 2.69 10.28 -14.27
C ALA A 57 1.56 11.04 -15.02
N GLN A 58 0.40 11.22 -14.38
CA GLN A 58 -0.73 11.97 -14.93
C GLN A 58 -0.36 13.43 -15.21
N ARG A 59 0.39 14.09 -14.32
CA ARG A 59 0.86 15.46 -14.57
C ARG A 59 1.80 15.56 -15.76
N LEU A 60 2.66 14.57 -15.96
CA LEU A 60 3.55 14.54 -17.14
C LEU A 60 2.73 14.33 -18.42
N HIS A 61 1.74 13.45 -18.38
CA HIS A 61 0.78 13.25 -19.47
C HIS A 61 0.00 14.55 -19.79
N ASP A 62 -0.51 15.24 -18.77
CA ASP A 62 -1.25 16.49 -18.96
C ASP A 62 -0.38 17.60 -19.58
N ARG A 63 0.90 17.69 -19.18
CA ARG A 63 1.86 18.61 -19.83
C ARG A 63 2.10 18.24 -21.28
N TYR A 64 2.24 16.95 -21.59
CA TYR A 64 2.36 16.48 -22.97
C TYR A 64 1.12 16.85 -23.81
N LEU A 65 -0.08 16.75 -23.26
CA LEU A 65 -1.30 17.19 -23.96
C LEU A 65 -1.35 18.71 -24.16
N ALA A 66 -0.84 19.50 -23.22
CA ALA A 66 -0.80 20.96 -23.34
C ALA A 66 0.21 21.44 -24.39
N GLU A 67 1.29 20.70 -24.59
CA GLU A 67 2.46 21.12 -25.39
C GLU A 67 2.82 20.11 -26.49
N THR A 68 1.87 19.36 -27.05
CA THR A 68 2.10 18.14 -27.86
C THR A 68 3.21 18.22 -28.91
N ASN A 69 3.45 19.38 -29.53
CA ASN A 69 4.48 19.56 -30.56
C ASN A 69 5.86 20.01 -30.03
N SER A 70 5.94 20.49 -28.80
CA SER A 70 7.17 21.02 -28.18
C SER A 70 7.55 20.33 -26.87
N PHE A 71 6.71 19.40 -26.40
CA PHE A 71 6.95 18.70 -25.15
C PHE A 71 8.14 17.75 -25.28
N GLU A 72 9.09 17.90 -24.36
CA GLU A 72 10.18 16.97 -24.15
C GLU A 72 10.15 16.49 -22.71
N LEU A 73 10.35 15.18 -22.50
CA LEU A 73 10.49 14.66 -21.15
C LEU A 73 11.70 15.30 -20.45
N PRO A 74 11.49 15.88 -19.25
CA PRO A 74 12.59 16.49 -18.51
C PRO A 74 13.63 15.43 -18.13
N THR A 75 14.91 15.79 -18.15
CA THR A 75 15.97 14.87 -17.72
C THR A 75 15.94 14.60 -16.22
N THR A 76 15.43 15.56 -15.44
CA THR A 76 15.24 15.49 -14.00
C THR A 76 13.95 16.20 -13.63
N LEU A 77 13.20 15.67 -12.67
CA LEU A 77 12.07 16.38 -12.06
C LEU A 77 12.52 17.19 -10.86
N ASP A 78 11.86 18.32 -10.62
CA ASP A 78 12.06 19.08 -9.39
C ASP A 78 11.57 18.21 -8.20
N PRO A 79 12.31 18.10 -7.09
CA PRO A 79 11.87 17.39 -5.89
C PRO A 79 10.47 17.81 -5.40
N ASN A 80 10.09 19.08 -5.59
CA ASN A 80 8.77 19.59 -5.25
C ASN A 80 7.67 19.02 -6.14
N GLU A 81 7.98 18.67 -7.39
CA GLU A 81 7.05 18.01 -8.32
C GLU A 81 6.90 16.52 -8.01
N LEU A 82 7.98 15.90 -7.52
CA LEU A 82 8.04 14.49 -7.21
C LEU A 82 7.13 14.09 -6.04
N ARG A 83 6.64 15.02 -5.20
CA ARG A 83 5.97 14.72 -3.93
C ARG A 83 6.88 13.89 -3.00
N ASN A 84 6.65 13.98 -1.70
CA ASN A 84 7.35 13.13 -0.75
C ASN A 84 6.44 11.99 -0.33
N ASP A 85 7.02 10.80 -0.17
CA ASP A 85 6.37 9.69 0.52
C ASP A 85 5.91 10.17 1.91
N PRO A 86 4.62 10.06 2.26
CA PRO A 86 4.08 10.61 3.50
C PRO A 86 4.55 9.89 4.76
N LEU A 87 5.08 8.66 4.66
CA LEU A 87 5.67 7.93 5.78
C LEU A 87 7.18 8.15 5.90
N THR A 88 7.90 8.06 4.78
CA THR A 88 9.37 8.11 4.81
C THR A 88 9.93 9.51 4.58
N ASN A 89 9.10 10.43 4.09
CA ASN A 89 9.45 11.78 3.64
C ASN A 89 10.57 11.81 2.60
N GLN A 90 10.82 10.69 1.91
CA GLN A 90 11.75 10.61 0.80
C GLN A 90 11.01 10.97 -0.49
N PRO A 91 11.65 11.70 -1.42
CA PRO A 91 11.08 11.93 -2.74
C PRO A 91 11.00 10.61 -3.51
N TYR A 92 9.99 10.49 -4.37
CA TYR A 92 9.96 9.39 -5.34
C TYR A 92 11.13 9.52 -6.33
N GLU A 93 11.54 8.41 -6.92
CA GLU A 93 12.61 8.41 -7.92
C GLU A 93 11.99 8.56 -9.32
N TYR A 94 12.65 9.33 -10.18
CA TYR A 94 12.28 9.49 -11.58
C TYR A 94 13.51 9.27 -12.45
N GLU A 95 13.34 8.49 -13.51
CA GLU A 95 14.35 8.32 -14.54
C GLU A 95 13.72 8.41 -15.92
N ARG A 96 14.30 9.24 -16.79
CA ARG A 96 13.92 9.30 -18.21
C ARG A 96 14.60 8.16 -18.94
N LEU A 97 13.80 7.26 -19.52
CA LEU A 97 14.29 6.10 -20.28
C LEU A 97 14.41 6.38 -21.78
N GLY A 98 13.63 7.34 -22.30
CA GLY A 98 13.63 7.72 -23.71
C GLY A 98 12.91 9.05 -23.96
N ASP A 99 12.55 9.32 -25.21
CA ASP A 99 11.90 10.59 -25.58
C ASP A 99 10.46 10.68 -25.09
N ARG A 100 9.80 9.53 -24.92
CA ARG A 100 8.40 9.42 -24.46
C ARG A 100 8.20 8.45 -23.31
N THR A 101 9.26 7.78 -22.88
CA THR A 101 9.21 6.77 -21.82
C THR A 101 10.01 7.21 -20.61
N PHE A 102 9.47 6.94 -19.43
CA PHE A 102 10.09 7.23 -18.14
C PHE A 102 9.66 6.20 -17.11
N GLU A 103 10.43 6.09 -16.03
CA GLU A 103 10.06 5.29 -14.87
C GLU A 103 9.91 6.14 -13.61
N LEU A 104 9.03 5.67 -12.73
CA LEU A 104 8.88 6.19 -11.37
C LEU A 104 9.02 5.04 -10.39
N CYS A 105 9.91 5.20 -9.41
CA CYS A 105 10.14 4.19 -8.38
C CYS A 105 9.67 4.63 -7.00
N ALA A 106 9.14 3.67 -6.26
CA ALA A 106 8.78 3.79 -4.86
C ALA A 106 9.28 2.56 -4.09
N THR A 107 9.42 2.69 -2.76
CA THR A 107 9.72 1.57 -1.89
C THR A 107 8.45 1.14 -1.17
N PHE A 108 8.03 -0.10 -1.36
CA PHE A 108 6.80 -0.64 -0.79
C PHE A 108 7.08 -1.52 0.44
N ASP A 109 6.22 -1.42 1.45
CA ASP A 109 6.36 -2.18 2.69
C ASP A 109 5.71 -3.58 2.60
N THR A 110 4.86 -3.79 1.58
CA THR A 110 4.10 -5.01 1.38
C THR A 110 4.22 -5.55 -0.04
N ASP A 111 3.95 -6.84 -0.20
CA ASP A 111 3.82 -7.48 -1.50
C ASP A 111 2.33 -7.54 -1.86
N SER A 112 1.95 -6.74 -2.87
CA SER A 112 0.58 -6.60 -3.35
C SER A 112 -0.08 -7.91 -3.78
N SER A 113 0.71 -8.92 -4.18
CA SER A 113 0.20 -10.24 -4.57
C SER A 113 -0.37 -11.02 -3.38
N THR A 114 0.13 -10.77 -2.17
CA THR A 114 -0.26 -11.48 -0.93
C THR A 114 -1.59 -11.00 -0.36
N HIS A 115 -2.02 -9.80 -0.74
CA HIS A 115 -3.26 -9.19 -0.27
C HIS A 115 -4.07 -8.62 -1.42
N ARG A 116 -3.96 -9.27 -2.61
CA ARG A 116 -4.53 -8.87 -3.91
C ARG A 116 -5.53 -7.75 -3.74
N LEU A 117 -5.18 -6.55 -4.22
CA LEU A 117 -6.15 -5.50 -4.46
C LEU A 117 -7.36 -6.18 -5.10
N ARG A 118 -8.50 -6.08 -4.40
CA ARG A 118 -9.55 -7.11 -4.30
C ARG A 118 -10.27 -7.45 -5.62
N ASN A 119 -9.76 -7.04 -6.78
CA ASN A 119 -10.44 -7.17 -8.05
C ASN A 119 -9.55 -7.21 -9.32
N THR A 120 -8.42 -7.92 -9.34
CA THR A 120 -7.62 -8.07 -10.58
C THR A 120 -8.33 -8.88 -11.68
N ASN A 121 -9.40 -9.62 -11.35
CA ASN A 121 -10.15 -10.43 -12.32
C ASN A 121 -11.08 -9.61 -13.23
N PHE A 122 -11.39 -8.36 -12.85
CA PHE A 122 -12.33 -7.51 -13.57
C PHE A 122 -11.67 -6.25 -14.14
N ASN A 123 -10.42 -5.96 -13.76
CA ASN A 123 -9.69 -4.81 -14.27
C ASN A 123 -8.24 -5.22 -14.60
N PRO A 124 -7.89 -5.41 -15.90
CA PRO A 124 -6.50 -5.70 -16.30
C PRO A 124 -5.54 -4.57 -15.90
N ASP A 125 -6.01 -3.33 -15.79
CA ASP A 125 -5.19 -2.21 -15.35
C ASP A 125 -4.83 -2.32 -13.87
N ALA A 126 -5.61 -3.04 -13.06
CA ALA A 126 -5.24 -3.31 -11.67
C ALA A 126 -4.02 -4.25 -11.57
N ALA A 127 -3.77 -5.06 -12.60
CA ALA A 127 -2.61 -5.96 -12.61
C ALA A 127 -1.30 -5.21 -12.84
N ARG A 128 -1.32 -4.11 -13.61
CA ARG A 128 -0.12 -3.30 -13.90
C ARG A 128 0.42 -2.56 -12.67
N TRP A 129 -0.43 -2.37 -11.66
CA TRP A 129 -0.08 -1.73 -10.38
C TRP A 129 0.37 -2.72 -9.29
N GLN A 130 0.62 -3.98 -9.66
CA GLN A 130 1.21 -4.94 -8.74
C GLN A 130 2.68 -4.62 -8.51
N HIS A 131 3.10 -4.67 -7.24
CA HIS A 131 4.46 -4.50 -6.81
C HIS A 131 4.86 -5.60 -5.80
N PRO A 132 6.14 -6.01 -5.79
CA PRO A 132 6.71 -6.76 -4.68
C PRO A 132 6.91 -5.86 -3.45
N GLN A 133 7.27 -6.46 -2.33
CA GLN A 133 7.85 -5.71 -1.21
C GLN A 133 9.24 -5.17 -1.60
N GLY A 134 9.54 -3.93 -1.22
CA GLY A 134 10.81 -3.25 -1.50
C GLY A 134 10.71 -2.24 -2.64
N ARG A 135 11.87 -1.83 -3.16
CA ARG A 135 11.95 -0.87 -4.28
C ARG A 135 11.39 -1.49 -5.55
N HIS A 136 10.44 -0.80 -6.18
CA HIS A 136 9.84 -1.19 -7.44
C HIS A 136 9.58 0.03 -8.32
N CYS A 137 9.81 -0.11 -9.62
CA CYS A 137 9.69 0.95 -10.62
C CYS A 137 8.58 0.60 -11.60
N PHE A 138 7.75 1.58 -11.92
CA PHE A 138 6.72 1.49 -12.95
C PHE A 138 7.17 2.30 -14.16
N GLU A 139 7.12 1.68 -15.33
CA GLU A 139 7.38 2.34 -16.60
C GLU A 139 6.09 2.96 -17.16
N PHE A 140 6.22 4.16 -17.71
CA PHE A 140 5.13 4.91 -18.31
C PHE A 140 5.54 5.44 -19.68
N GLU A 141 4.61 5.41 -20.62
CA GLU A 141 4.68 6.20 -21.83
C GLU A 141 3.86 7.47 -21.63
N VAL A 142 4.46 8.65 -21.83
CA VAL A 142 3.82 9.94 -21.59
C VAL A 142 2.60 10.20 -22.49
N THR A 143 2.50 9.47 -23.60
CA THR A 143 1.38 9.55 -24.55
C THR A 143 0.15 8.77 -24.09
N GLU A 144 0.32 7.83 -23.16
CA GLU A 144 -0.73 6.97 -22.62
C GLU A 144 -1.18 7.50 -21.25
N TYR A 145 -2.49 7.54 -21.01
CA TYR A 145 -3.02 8.00 -19.73
C TYR A 145 -2.77 6.93 -18.64
N PRO A 146 -2.09 7.27 -17.53
CA PRO A 146 -1.85 6.31 -16.47
C PRO A 146 -3.10 6.15 -15.59
N ASP A 147 -3.97 5.21 -15.98
CA ASP A 147 -5.18 4.88 -15.22
C ASP A 147 -4.86 4.04 -13.96
N LEU A 148 -5.21 4.57 -12.79
CA LEU A 148 -5.23 3.80 -11.55
C LEU A 148 -6.57 3.08 -11.50
N ALA A 149 -6.53 1.75 -11.60
CA ALA A 149 -7.71 0.93 -11.42
C ALA A 149 -8.46 1.33 -10.13
N ASN A 150 -9.65 1.90 -10.29
CA ASN A 150 -10.57 2.30 -9.22
C ASN A 150 -11.23 1.07 -8.56
#